data_AF-L8K036-F1
#
_entry.id   AF-L8K036-F1
#
_cell.length_a   1.000
_cell.length_b   1.000
_cell.length_c   1.000
_cell.angle_alpha   90.00
_cell.angle_beta   90.00
_cell.angle_gamma   90.00
#
_symmetry.space_group_name_H-M   'P 1'
#
loop_
_entity.id
_entity.type
_entity.pdbx_description
1 polymer ?
#
loop_
_entity_poly.entity_id
_entity_poly.type
_entity_poly.pdbx_seq_one_letter_code
_entity_poly.pdbx_strand_id
1 'polypeptide(L)'
;MAEVKKAGNRTIVIRKFGNIDQVSNSEIVFVAKEAGSQLKPLLDKVGAANTLVITEEEGLGLEGSNINFVIRGGKLAFELNKSAMERADLKVSTELSRLAIII
;
A
#
# COMPACT_ATOMS: atom_id res chain seq x y z
N MET A 1 -2.04 0.28 -18.20
CA MET A 1 -1.29 1.56 -18.27
C MET A 1 -0.03 1.58 -17.41
N ALA A 2 0.02 0.98 -16.22
CA ALA A 2 1.22 1.02 -15.38
C ALA A 2 2.39 0.16 -15.93
N GLU A 3 2.13 -0.93 -16.66
CA GLU A 3 3.15 -1.84 -17.24
C GLU A 3 4.08 -1.17 -18.26
N VAL A 4 3.66 -0.04 -18.84
CA VAL A 4 4.44 0.73 -19.82
C VAL A 4 5.04 2.00 -19.24
N LYS A 5 4.83 2.26 -17.94
CA LYS A 5 5.32 3.45 -17.23
C LYS A 5 6.55 3.13 -16.39
N LYS A 6 7.33 4.18 -16.11
CA LYS A 6 8.46 4.13 -15.19
C LYS A 6 8.17 4.96 -13.94
N ALA A 7 8.70 4.51 -12.81
CA ALA A 7 8.81 5.30 -11.60
C ALA A 7 10.20 5.96 -11.59
N GLY A 8 10.27 7.20 -12.08
CA GLY A 8 11.54 7.84 -12.42
C GLY A 8 12.31 7.03 -13.46
N ASN A 9 13.46 6.48 -13.08
CA ASN A 9 14.29 5.66 -13.97
C ASN A 9 14.02 4.15 -13.86
N ARG A 10 13.13 3.72 -12.96
CA ARG A 10 12.83 2.30 -12.69
C ARG A 10 11.63 1.83 -13.51
N THR A 11 11.78 0.70 -14.20
CA THR A 11 10.65 0.05 -14.91
C THR A 11 9.68 -0.56 -13.90
N ILE A 12 8.39 -0.36 -14.12
CA ILE A 12 7.33 -0.96 -13.29
C ILE A 12 6.99 -2.33 -13.88
N VAL A 13 7.08 -3.39 -13.06
CA VAL A 13 6.66 -4.74 -13.41
C VAL A 13 5.44 -5.10 -12.58
N ILE A 14 4.32 -5.40 -13.22
CA ILE A 14 3.10 -5.81 -12.53
C ILE A 14 3.06 -7.33 -12.46
N ARG A 15 2.88 -7.85 -11.25
CA ARG A 15 2.64 -9.27 -10.98
C ARG A 15 1.36 -9.42 -10.19
N LYS A 16 0.46 -10.28 -10.65
CA LYS A 16 -0.73 -10.68 -9.90
C LYS A 16 -0.43 -11.99 -9.19
N PHE A 17 -0.63 -11.99 -7.88
CA PHE A 17 -0.43 -13.16 -7.04
C PHE A 17 -1.80 -13.70 -6.64
N GLY A 18 -1.98 -15.01 -6.72
CA GLY A 18 -3.22 -15.68 -6.29
C GLY A 18 -3.20 -16.03 -4.79
N ASN A 19 -2.03 -15.95 -4.15
CA ASN A 19 -1.85 -16.23 -2.74
C ASN A 19 -0.67 -15.43 -2.18
N ILE A 20 -0.61 -15.33 -0.86
CA ILE A 20 0.46 -14.61 -0.14
C ILE A 20 1.82 -15.29 -0.37
N ASP A 21 1.87 -16.62 -0.48
CA ASP A 21 3.13 -17.38 -0.65
C ASP A 21 3.88 -17.05 -1.95
N GLN A 22 3.17 -16.60 -2.97
CA GLN A 22 3.75 -16.13 -4.24
C GLN A 22 4.31 -14.71 -4.17
N VAL A 23 3.95 -13.92 -3.15
CA VAL A 23 4.46 -12.55 -2.99
C VAL A 23 5.97 -12.61 -2.76
N SER A 24 6.74 -12.17 -3.76
CA SER A 24 8.20 -12.06 -3.72
C SER A 24 8.63 -10.62 -3.41
N ASN A 25 9.94 -10.36 -3.31
CA ASN A 25 10.52 -9.01 -3.18
C ASN A 25 9.85 -8.00 -4.14
N SER A 26 8.93 -7.20 -3.59
CA SER A 26 8.11 -6.24 -4.31
C SER A 26 8.16 -4.93 -3.55
N GLU A 27 8.44 -3.83 -4.23
CA GLU A 27 8.51 -2.51 -3.58
C GLU A 27 7.13 -1.93 -3.29
N ILE A 28 6.11 -2.39 -4.01
CA ILE A 28 4.72 -1.98 -3.83
C ILE A 28 3.85 -3.24 -3.87
N VAL A 29 3.00 -3.41 -2.86
CA VAL A 29 1.98 -4.47 -2.85
C VAL A 29 0.61 -3.82 -2.68
N PHE A 30 -0.29 -4.14 -3.60
CA PHE A 30 -1.68 -3.69 -3.55
C PHE A 30 -2.58 -4.86 -3.15
N VAL A 31 -3.37 -4.66 -2.10
CA VAL A 31 -4.35 -5.62 -1.60
C VAL A 31 -5.73 -5.11 -1.99
N ALA A 32 -6.34 -5.79 -2.95
CA ALA A 32 -7.71 -5.50 -3.37
C ALA A 32 -8.70 -5.79 -2.23
N LYS A 33 -9.87 -5.18 -2.28
CA LYS A 33 -10.92 -5.32 -1.25
C LYS A 33 -11.28 -6.78 -0.93
N GLU A 34 -11.33 -7.64 -1.94
CA GLU A 34 -11.68 -9.07 -1.76
C GLU A 34 -10.61 -9.85 -0.99
N ALA A 35 -9.39 -9.30 -0.90
CA ALA A 35 -8.25 -9.88 -0.23
C ALA A 35 -7.92 -9.19 1.11
N GLY A 36 -8.78 -8.34 1.67
CA GLY A 36 -8.51 -7.60 2.91
C GLY A 36 -8.09 -8.50 4.10
N SER A 37 -8.71 -9.68 4.22
CA SER A 37 -8.33 -10.69 5.23
C SER A 37 -6.88 -11.19 5.13
N GLN A 38 -6.23 -10.97 3.98
CA GLN A 38 -4.85 -11.36 3.72
C GLN A 38 -3.83 -10.31 4.19
N LEU A 39 -4.27 -9.12 4.62
CA LEU A 39 -3.37 -8.03 5.01
C LEU A 39 -2.41 -8.44 6.12
N LYS A 40 -2.93 -9.00 7.22
CA LYS A 40 -2.09 -9.38 8.36
C LYS A 40 -0.99 -10.40 7.97
N PRO A 41 -1.33 -11.56 7.38
CA PRO A 41 -0.30 -12.49 6.93
C PRO A 41 0.61 -11.92 5.82
N LEU A 42 0.13 -10.95 5.01
CA LEU A 42 1.00 -10.23 4.08
C LEU A 42 2.03 -9.37 4.83
N LEU A 43 1.60 -8.59 5.84
CA LEU A 43 2.47 -7.74 6.65
C LEU A 43 3.55 -8.57 7.37
N ASP A 44 3.18 -9.74 7.90
CA ASP A 44 4.12 -10.67 8.51
C ASP A 44 5.16 -11.20 7.51
N LYS A 45 4.77 -11.39 6.23
CA LYS A 45 5.65 -11.87 5.18
C LYS A 45 6.58 -10.80 4.61
N VAL A 46 6.06 -9.61 4.30
CA VAL A 46 6.88 -8.52 3.74
C VAL A 46 7.74 -7.86 4.83
N GLY A 47 7.34 -7.99 6.10
CA GLY A 47 8.05 -7.47 7.24
C GLY A 47 8.25 -5.95 7.18
N ALA A 48 9.29 -5.46 7.87
CA ALA A 48 9.69 -4.06 7.85
C ALA A 48 10.45 -3.64 6.57
N ALA A 49 10.52 -4.49 5.56
CA ALA A 49 11.40 -4.28 4.41
C ALA A 49 10.74 -3.37 3.37
N ASN A 50 11.04 -2.06 3.36
CA ASN A 50 10.91 -1.09 2.25
C ASN A 50 9.77 -1.33 1.21
N THR A 51 8.62 -1.84 1.66
CA THR A 51 7.51 -2.28 0.82
C THR A 51 6.33 -1.40 1.14
N LEU A 52 5.83 -0.69 0.14
CA LEU A 52 4.63 0.12 0.28
C LEU A 52 3.40 -0.78 0.13
N VAL A 53 2.70 -1.01 1.24
CA VAL A 53 1.45 -1.78 1.27
C VAL A 53 0.26 -0.85 1.12
N ILE A 54 -0.50 -1.05 0.05
CA ILE A 54 -1.69 -0.25 -0.29
C ILE A 54 -2.92 -1.15 -0.20
N THR A 55 -3.98 -0.65 0.43
CA THR A 55 -5.28 -1.34 0.56
C THR A 55 -6.41 -0.45 0.01
N GLU A 56 -7.61 -1.01 -0.15
CA GLU A 56 -8.82 -0.28 -0.57
C GLU A 56 -10.08 -0.71 0.19
N GLU A 57 -9.92 -1.05 1.47
CA GLU A 57 -11.02 -1.46 2.34
C GLU A 57 -11.01 -0.64 3.63
N GLU A 58 -12.20 -0.22 4.04
CA GLU A 58 -12.41 0.61 5.22
C GLU A 58 -11.80 -0.03 6.49
N GLY A 59 -10.98 0.72 7.22
CA GLY A 59 -10.33 0.25 8.45
C GLY A 59 -8.95 -0.39 8.27
N LEU A 60 -8.60 -0.87 7.06
CA LEU A 60 -7.29 -1.52 6.82
C LEU A 60 -6.09 -0.58 6.94
N GLY A 61 -6.31 0.73 6.86
CA GLY A 61 -5.33 1.75 7.23
C GLY A 61 -4.86 1.59 8.68
N LEU A 62 -5.80 1.39 9.61
CA LEU A 62 -5.50 1.21 11.04
C LEU A 62 -4.94 -0.18 11.35
N GLU A 63 -5.24 -1.18 10.52
CA GLU A 63 -4.68 -2.53 10.64
C GLU A 63 -3.23 -2.65 10.15
N GLY A 64 -2.67 -1.57 9.61
CA GLY A 64 -1.22 -1.44 9.40
C GLY A 64 -0.78 -1.32 7.95
N SER A 65 -1.71 -1.20 6.99
CA SER A 65 -1.33 -0.78 5.64
C SER A 65 -0.76 0.64 5.64
N ASN A 66 0.15 0.93 4.72
CA ASN A 66 0.80 2.24 4.62
C ASN A 66 -0.15 3.30 4.06
N ILE A 67 -0.88 2.94 3.01
CA ILE A 67 -1.90 3.75 2.38
C ILE A 67 -3.18 2.91 2.28
N ASN A 68 -4.31 3.51 2.59
CA ASN A 68 -5.61 2.87 2.40
C ASN A 68 -6.53 3.78 1.59
N PHE A 69 -7.07 3.27 0.48
CA PHE A 69 -8.07 3.98 -0.30
C PHE A 69 -9.44 3.82 0.35
N VAL A 70 -10.13 4.94 0.56
CA VAL A 70 -11.42 4.99 1.23
C VAL A 70 -12.36 5.92 0.50
N ILE A 71 -13.66 5.73 0.66
CA ILE A 71 -14.67 6.66 0.14
C ILE A 71 -15.06 7.65 1.24
N ARG A 72 -14.95 8.94 0.96
CA ARG A 72 -15.36 10.03 1.85
C ARG A 72 -16.25 10.99 1.09
N GLY A 73 -17.48 11.19 1.55
CA GLY A 73 -18.45 12.07 0.88
C GLY A 73 -18.69 11.69 -0.60
N GLY A 74 -18.67 10.39 -0.92
CA GLY A 74 -18.85 9.88 -2.29
C GLY A 74 -17.65 10.06 -3.21
N LYS A 75 -16.49 10.52 -2.70
CA LYS A 75 -15.25 10.67 -3.47
C LYS A 75 -14.18 9.72 -2.95
N LEU A 76 -13.32 9.26 -3.85
CA LEU A 76 -12.12 8.52 -3.48
C LEU A 76 -11.15 9.45 -2.74
N ALA A 77 -10.83 9.09 -1.51
CA ALA A 77 -9.79 9.68 -0.70
C ALA A 77 -8.77 8.58 -0.34
N PHE A 78 -7.69 8.97 0.32
CA PHE A 78 -6.74 8.01 0.85
C PHE A 78 -6.28 8.42 2.25
N GLU A 79 -6.12 7.41 3.07
CA GLU A 79 -5.52 7.50 4.39
C GLU A 79 -4.03 7.19 4.27
N LEU A 80 -3.22 7.86 5.08
CA LEU A 80 -1.79 7.61 5.21
C LEU A 80 -1.49 7.29 6.67
N ASN A 81 -1.09 6.05 6.92
CA ASN A 81 -0.70 5.59 8.25
C ASN A 81 0.77 5.95 8.50
N LYS A 82 1.01 7.01 9.29
CA LYS A 82 2.36 7.50 9.53
C LYS A 82 3.22 6.46 10.25
N SER A 83 2.67 5.78 11.24
CA SER A 83 3.39 4.76 11.98
C SER A 83 3.75 3.56 11.10
N ALA A 84 2.89 3.17 10.16
CA ALA A 84 3.21 2.11 9.19
C ALA A 84 4.31 2.55 8.22
N MET A 85 4.26 3.78 7.72
CA MET A 85 5.30 4.35 6.85
C MET A 85 6.67 4.37 7.53
N GLU A 86 6.71 4.81 8.80
CA GLU A 86 7.94 4.83 9.61
C GLU A 86 8.49 3.42 9.87
N ARG A 87 7.64 2.45 10.22
CA ARG A 87 8.06 1.05 10.42
C ARG A 87 8.64 0.41 9.16
N ALA A 88 8.18 0.82 7.99
CA ALA A 88 8.67 0.33 6.70
C ALA A 88 9.87 1.13 6.15
N ASP A 89 10.40 2.09 6.91
CA ASP A 89 11.47 3.04 6.49
C ASP A 89 11.15 3.77 5.17
N LEU A 90 9.85 4.07 4.94
CA LEU A 90 9.39 4.74 3.74
C LEU A 90 9.28 6.24 3.97
N LYS A 91 9.98 7.00 3.12
CA LYS A 91 9.88 8.46 3.09
C LYS A 91 8.67 8.88 2.25
N VAL A 92 7.86 9.77 2.80
CA VAL A 92 6.74 10.39 2.08
C VAL A 92 7.01 11.87 1.83
N SER A 93 6.64 12.35 0.64
CA SER A 93 6.74 13.77 0.32
C SER A 93 5.72 14.58 1.11
N THR A 94 6.05 15.85 1.37
CA THR A 94 5.14 16.77 2.05
C THR A 94 3.89 17.02 1.21
N GLU A 95 4.01 17.06 -0.12
CA GLU A 95 2.90 17.25 -1.04
C GLU A 95 1.88 16.10 -0.95
N LEU A 96 2.35 14.84 -0.91
CA LEU A 96 1.46 13.69 -0.77
C LEU A 96 0.78 13.69 0.60
N SER A 97 1.53 14.00 1.66
CA SER A 97 1.00 14.07 3.03
C SER A 97 -0.09 15.12 3.19
N ARG A 98 -0.04 16.23 2.44
CA ARG A 98 -1.07 17.30 2.47
C ARG A 98 -2.40 16.87 1.85
N LEU A 99 -2.38 15.90 0.93
CA LEU A 99 -3.58 15.38 0.27
C LEU A 99 -4.20 14.20 1.04
N ALA A 100 -3.44 13.59 1.95
CA ALA A 100 -3.83 12.42 2.70
C ALA A 100 -4.67 12.77 3.93
N ILE A 101 -5.55 11.84 4.32
CA ILE A 101 -6.07 11.79 5.68
C ILE A 101 -5.01 11.09 6.53
N ILE A 102 -4.35 11.84 7.41
CA ILE A 102 -3.32 11.27 8.28
C ILE A 102 -3.99 10.45 9.38
N ILE A 103 -3.56 9.19 9.52
CA ILE A 103 -3.96 8.26 10.58
C ILE A 103 -2.75 7.65 11.29
#